data_AF-A0A1H8TK46-F1
#
_entry.id   AF-A0A1H8TK46-F1
#
_cell.length_a   1.000
_cell.length_b   1.000
_cell.length_c   1.000
_cell.angle_alpha   90.00
_cell.angle_beta   90.00
_cell.angle_gamma   90.00
#
_symmetry.space_group_name_H-M   'P 1'
#
loop_
_entity.id
_entity.type
_entity.pdbx_description
1 polymer ?
#
loop_
_entity_poly.entity_id
_entity_poly.type
_entity_poly.pdbx_seq_one_letter_code
_entity_poly.pdbx_strand_id
1 'polypeptide(L)'
;MIYIYRLTSILKFGKHKGKTIKDVAEGDVFYIDWNLRENDSFTIDYEVEKYIEELKGVGKSPGLSVYGKMRIDDKFNSMDADESGLIV
;
A
#
# COMPACT_ATOMS: atom_id res chain seq x y z
N MET A 1 14.36 -8.90 6.28
CA MET A 1 13.23 -9.38 7.10
C MET A 1 12.12 -8.36 6.95
N ILE A 2 11.10 -8.67 6.14
CA ILE A 2 9.98 -7.73 5.89
C ILE A 2 9.04 -7.81 7.08
N TYR A 3 8.74 -6.67 7.70
CA TYR A 3 7.84 -6.62 8.86
C TYR A 3 6.46 -6.17 8.40
N ILE A 4 5.46 -7.04 8.59
CA ILE A 4 4.07 -6.76 8.21
C ILE A 4 3.33 -6.22 9.44
N TYR A 5 2.76 -5.03 9.30
CA TYR A 5 2.04 -4.32 10.35
C TYR A 5 0.55 -4.72 10.35
N ARG A 6 0.06 -5.19 11.50
CA ARG A 6 -1.37 -5.46 11.78
C ARG A 6 -2.00 -4.32 12.58
N LEU A 7 -3.33 -4.31 12.72
CA LEU A 7 -4.05 -3.29 13.50
C LEU A 7 -3.53 -3.11 14.93
N THR A 8 -3.15 -4.21 15.59
CA THR A 8 -2.58 -4.23 16.95
C THR A 8 -1.07 -4.00 16.99
N SER A 9 -0.40 -3.92 15.83
CA SER A 9 1.04 -3.70 15.77
C SER A 9 1.37 -2.28 16.19
N ILE A 10 2.45 -2.15 16.97
CA ILE A 10 2.94 -0.86 17.44
C ILE A 10 3.92 -0.30 16.41
N LEU A 11 3.72 0.96 16.01
CA LEU A 11 4.70 1.69 15.19
C LEU A 11 6.00 1.88 15.99
N LYS A 12 7.10 1.39 15.43
CA LYS A 12 8.43 1.47 16.07
C LYS A 12 9.20 2.74 15.71
N PHE A 13 8.65 3.57 14.83
CA PHE A 13 9.32 4.75 14.26
C PHE A 13 8.32 5.90 13.99
N GLY A 14 8.87 7.05 13.59
CA GLY A 14 8.08 8.18 13.11
C GLY A 14 7.34 8.97 14.19
N LYS A 15 6.44 9.87 13.76
CA LYS A 15 5.68 10.80 14.61
C LYS A 15 4.73 10.07 15.57
N HIS A 16 4.20 8.92 15.14
CA HIS A 16 3.24 8.12 15.92
C HIS A 16 3.90 6.90 16.60
N LYS A 17 5.21 6.95 16.85
CA LYS A 17 5.94 5.89 17.55
C LYS A 17 5.27 5.53 18.89
N GLY A 18 5.10 4.24 19.14
CA GLY A 18 4.47 3.74 20.36
C GLY A 18 2.95 3.64 20.30
N LYS A 19 2.30 4.11 19.22
CA LYS A 19 0.87 3.92 18.97
C LYS A 19 0.61 2.68 18.12
N THR A 20 -0.59 2.12 18.23
CA THR A 20 -1.01 1.02 17.36
C THR A 20 -1.36 1.54 15.97
N ILE A 21 -1.25 0.69 14.94
CA ILE A 21 -1.67 1.04 13.59
C ILE A 21 -3.14 1.47 13.55
N LYS A 22 -4.00 0.81 14.35
CA LYS A 22 -5.40 1.20 14.50
C LYS A 22 -5.55 2.65 14.99
N ASP A 23 -4.89 3.01 16.09
CA ASP A 23 -4.99 4.37 16.67
C ASP A 23 -4.52 5.44 15.67
N VAL A 24 -3.53 5.10 14.84
CA VAL A 24 -3.00 6.00 13.82
C VAL A 24 -3.91 6.08 12.62
N ALA A 25 -4.51 4.97 12.18
CA ALA A 25 -5.49 4.98 11.10
C ALA A 25 -6.74 5.80 11.50
N GLU A 26 -7.22 5.68 12.74
CA GLU A 26 -8.37 6.44 13.25
C GLU A 26 -8.06 7.94 13.43
N GLY A 27 -6.83 8.30 13.83
CA GLY A 27 -6.44 9.68 14.12
C GLY A 27 -5.75 10.45 12.97
N ASP A 28 -5.07 9.75 12.07
CA ASP A 28 -4.25 10.31 10.99
C ASP A 28 -4.04 9.27 9.86
N VAL A 29 -5.14 8.90 9.18
CA VAL A 29 -5.12 7.90 8.09
C VAL A 29 -4.16 8.26 6.95
N PHE A 30 -3.94 9.55 6.70
CA PHE A 30 -3.02 10.05 5.68
C PHE A 30 -1.56 9.76 6.02
N TYR A 31 -1.22 9.67 7.31
CA TYR A 31 0.11 9.27 7.75
C TYR A 31 0.43 7.83 7.31
N ILE A 32 -0.52 6.90 7.42
CA ILE A 32 -0.32 5.52 6.99
C ILE A 32 -0.14 5.45 5.46
N ASP A 33 -0.96 6.19 4.73
CA ASP A 33 -0.88 6.31 3.26
C ASP A 33 0.46 6.88 2.77
N TRP A 34 0.97 7.93 3.44
CA TRP A 34 2.27 8.51 3.16
C TRP A 34 3.41 7.52 3.44
N ASN A 35 3.34 6.78 4.55
CA ASN A 35 4.37 5.78 4.86
C ASN A 35 4.39 4.64 3.85
N LEU A 36 3.25 4.20 3.33
CA LEU A 36 3.19 3.18 2.28
C LEU A 36 3.85 3.64 0.98
N ARG A 37 3.88 4.95 0.71
CA ARG A 37 4.49 5.53 -0.49
C ARG A 37 5.98 5.82 -0.34
N GLU A 38 6.38 6.36 0.80
CA GLU A 38 7.77 6.83 1.01
C GLU A 38 8.67 5.76 1.66
N ASN A 39 8.10 4.70 2.24
CA ASN A 39 8.86 3.71 2.98
C ASN A 39 8.63 2.28 2.46
N ASP A 40 9.56 1.82 1.62
CA ASP A 40 9.54 0.47 1.04
C ASP A 40 9.54 -0.66 2.08
N SER A 41 10.02 -0.40 3.31
CA SER A 41 10.03 -1.37 4.41
C SER A 41 8.76 -1.35 5.25
N PHE A 42 7.82 -0.44 4.94
CA PHE A 42 6.55 -0.33 5.63
C PHE A 42 5.48 -1.11 4.87
N THR A 43 5.20 -2.33 5.31
CA THR A 43 4.16 -3.19 4.73
C THR A 43 3.04 -3.39 5.72
N ILE A 44 1.80 -3.30 5.28
CA ILE A 44 0.62 -3.55 6.11
C ILE A 44 -0.06 -4.87 5.73
N ASP A 45 -0.77 -5.45 6.69
CA ASP A 45 -1.61 -6.62 6.47
C ASP A 45 -2.91 -6.26 5.73
N TYR A 46 -3.52 -7.22 5.04
CA TYR A 46 -4.78 -7.04 4.33
C TYR A 46 -5.91 -6.53 5.26
N GLU A 47 -5.94 -6.98 6.52
CA GLU A 47 -6.93 -6.48 7.48
C GLU A 47 -6.79 -4.98 7.75
N VAL A 48 -5.56 -4.46 7.73
CA VAL A 48 -5.28 -3.03 7.92
C VAL A 48 -5.71 -2.24 6.70
N GLU A 49 -5.41 -2.74 5.50
CA GLU A 49 -5.82 -2.11 4.24
C GLU A 49 -7.34 -1.97 4.17
N LYS A 50 -8.07 -3.07 4.41
CA LYS A 50 -9.54 -3.07 4.46
C LYS A 50 -10.07 -2.08 5.49
N TYR A 51 -9.48 -2.03 6.69
CA TYR A 51 -9.89 -1.11 7.73
C TYR A 51 -9.68 0.37 7.33
N ILE A 52 -8.57 0.68 6.66
CA ILE A 52 -8.30 2.01 6.13
C ILE A 52 -9.30 2.38 5.02
N GLU A 53 -9.66 1.43 4.15
CA GLU A 53 -10.70 1.63 3.15
C GLU A 53 -12.06 1.91 3.78
N GLU A 54 -12.44 1.20 4.84
CA GLU A 54 -13.67 1.43 5.59
C GLU A 54 -13.69 2.84 6.22
N LEU A 55 -12.57 3.27 6.83
CA LEU A 55 -12.43 4.63 7.37
C LEU A 55 -12.54 5.70 6.28
N LYS A 56 -11.95 5.46 5.10
CA LYS A 56 -12.06 6.34 3.92
C LYS A 56 -13.47 6.29 3.29
N GLY A 57 -14.19 5.19 3.45
CA GLY A 57 -15.56 4.96 2.96
C GLY A 57 -16.64 5.76 3.66
N VAL A 58 -16.34 6.36 4.83
CA VAL A 58 -17.23 7.30 5.53
C VAL A 58 -17.22 8.70 4.89
N GLY A 59 -16.39 8.93 3.86
CA GLY A 59 -16.47 10.14 3.01
C GLY A 59 -15.48 10.09 1.84
N LYS A 60 -16.00 9.87 0.62
CA LYS A 60 -15.35 9.83 -0.71
C LYS A 60 -13.87 10.26 -0.78
N SER A 61 -13.00 9.34 -1.22
CA SER A 61 -12.04 9.61 -2.29
C SER A 61 -11.70 8.33 -3.09
N PRO A 62 -11.71 8.36 -4.44
CA PRO A 62 -11.34 7.22 -5.28
C PRO A 62 -9.82 7.18 -5.40
N GLY A 63 -9.17 6.11 -4.94
CA GLY A 63 -7.71 6.04 -5.09
C GLY A 63 -6.98 4.87 -4.46
N LEU A 64 -7.67 3.89 -3.86
CA LEU A 64 -6.99 2.75 -3.21
C LEU A 64 -6.85 1.49 -4.09
N SER A 65 -6.99 1.61 -5.41
CA SER A 65 -6.83 0.47 -6.34
C SER A 65 -5.38 0.24 -6.81
N VAL A 66 -4.38 1.01 -6.37
CA VAL A 66 -3.08 1.04 -7.10
C VAL A 66 -1.96 0.22 -6.45
N TYR A 67 -1.93 0.06 -5.12
CA TYR A 67 -0.71 -0.40 -4.45
C TYR A 67 -0.66 -1.91 -4.10
N GLY A 68 -1.80 -2.61 -4.09
CA GLY A 68 -1.85 -4.07 -3.97
C GLY A 68 -1.76 -4.84 -5.30
N LYS A 69 -1.86 -4.16 -6.45
CA LYS A 69 -1.85 -4.77 -7.79
C LYS A 69 -0.57 -4.50 -8.60
N MET A 70 0.22 -3.48 -8.26
CA MET A 70 1.42 -3.13 -9.04
C MET A 70 2.68 -3.80 -8.50
N ARG A 71 2.79 -5.12 -8.67
CA ARG A 71 4.08 -5.85 -8.70
C ARG A 71 4.01 -7.24 -9.35
N ILE A 72 2.94 -7.56 -10.08
CA ILE A 72 2.77 -8.85 -10.79
C ILE A 72 2.35 -8.61 -12.26
N ASP A 73 2.77 -7.52 -12.91
CA ASP A 73 2.58 -7.35 -14.37
C ASP A 73 3.89 -6.92 -15.08
N ASP A 74 4.82 -6.27 -14.38
CA ASP A 74 6.08 -5.79 -14.99
C ASP A 74 7.18 -6.86 -15.16
N LYS A 75 6.98 -8.11 -14.73
CA LYS A 75 7.96 -9.21 -14.95
C LYS A 75 7.48 -10.32 -15.88
N PHE A 76 6.26 -10.24 -16.44
CA PHE A 76 5.74 -11.28 -17.33
C PHE A 76 5.65 -10.85 -18.80
N ASN A 77 5.91 -9.57 -19.14
CA ASN A 77 5.76 -9.07 -20.51
C ASN A 77 7.02 -8.41 -21.09
N SER A 78 8.22 -8.80 -20.65
CA SER A 78 9.47 -8.38 -21.31
C SER A 78 10.15 -9.51 -22.09
N MET A 79 9.42 -10.59 -22.39
CA MET A 79 9.87 -11.64 -23.30
C MET A 79 8.78 -11.85 -24.35
N ASP A 80 9.16 -11.72 -25.62
CA ASP A 80 8.40 -12.01 -26.85
C ASP A 80 7.45 -10.93 -27.40
N ALA A 81 8.03 -9.87 -27.98
CA ALA A 81 7.46 -9.19 -29.15
C ALA A 81 8.54 -8.35 -29.88
N ASP A 82 9.54 -9.01 -30.47
CA ASP A 82 10.31 -8.45 -31.60
C ASP A 82 10.24 -9.43 -32.76
N GLU A 83 9.18 -9.35 -33.57
CA GLU A 83 9.24 -9.69 -34.99
C GLU A 83 8.33 -8.73 -35.76
N SER A 84 8.94 -7.62 -36.21
CA SER A 84 8.83 -7.03 -37.54
C SER A 84 7.46 -7.06 -38.24
N GLY A 85 6.76 -5.92 -38.23
CA GLY A 85 5.55 -5.69 -39.02
C GLY A 85 5.57 -4.37 -39.79
N LEU A 86 6.63 -4.09 -40.57
CA LEU A 86 6.56 -3.09 -41.64
C LEU A 86 6.13 -3.79 -42.93
N ILE A 87 4.90 -3.50 -43.33
CA ILE A 87 4.34 -3.75 -44.66
C ILE A 87 5.13 -2.96 -45.72
N VAL A 88 5.58 -3.65 -46.76
CA VAL A 88 5.74 -3.08 -48.11
C VAL A 88 4.54 -3.45 -48.95
#